data_AF-A0A9E5KNQ0-F1
#
_entry.id   AF-A0A9E5KNQ0-F1
#
_cell.length_a   1.000
_cell.length_b   1.000
_cell.length_c   1.000
_cell.angle_alpha   90.00
_cell.angle_beta   90.00
_cell.angle_gamma   90.00
#
_symmetry.space_group_name_H-M   'P 1'
#
loop_
_entity.id
_entity.type
_entity.pdbx_description
1 polymer ?
#
loop_
_entity_poly.entity_id
_entity_poly.type
_entity_poly.pdbx_seq_one_letter_code
_entity_poly.pdbx_strand_id
1 'polypeptide(L)'
;MKIETLFSESRRTYGYRKMQRALAQSGTEISVYRVRKMMRENGIISSMSRPGCPYDNTCAESFFVTIKKECIYRRRYVTMEEVRRDMFSYVELFYNRKHMHSVLGYLSPFAYRRKNQGGEAA
;
A
#
# COMPACT_ATOMS: atom_id res chain seq x y z
N MET A 1 -26.29 -5.91 -7.58
CA MET A 1 -24.83 -6.08 -7.73
C MET A 1 -24.07 -4.75 -7.57
N LYS A 2 -24.21 -4.04 -6.43
CA LYS A 2 -23.58 -2.71 -6.20
C LYS A 2 -22.27 -2.74 -5.42
N ILE A 3 -22.00 -3.81 -4.66
CA ILE A 3 -20.90 -3.83 -3.68
C ILE A 3 -19.53 -4.14 -4.32
N GLU A 4 -19.49 -5.03 -5.31
CA GLU A 4 -18.25 -5.41 -6.01
C GLU A 4 -17.74 -4.29 -6.93
N THR A 5 -18.66 -3.61 -7.63
CA THR A 5 -18.38 -2.43 -8.45
C THR A 5 -17.81 -1.30 -7.60
N LEU A 6 -18.51 -0.92 -6.52
CA LEU A 6 -17.99 0.09 -5.58
C LEU A 6 -16.64 -0.30 -4.97
N PHE A 7 -16.44 -1.59 -4.67
CA PHE A 7 -15.16 -2.05 -4.14
C PHE A 7 -14.05 -1.92 -5.19
N SER A 8 -14.33 -2.24 -6.45
CA SER A 8 -13.40 -2.12 -7.57
C SER A 8 -13.06 -0.65 -7.86
N GLU A 9 -14.07 0.24 -7.86
CA GLU A 9 -13.89 1.70 -7.98
C GLU A 9 -13.06 2.27 -6.83
N SER A 10 -13.21 1.72 -5.61
CA SER A 10 -12.36 2.05 -4.46
C SER A 10 -10.91 1.52 -4.58
N ARG A 11 -10.53 0.94 -5.72
CA ARG A 11 -9.25 0.24 -5.92
C ARG A 11 -9.02 -0.86 -4.90
N ARG A 12 -10.10 -1.52 -4.48
CA ARG A 12 -10.08 -2.62 -3.50
C ARG A 12 -9.54 -2.22 -2.11
N THR A 13 -9.63 -0.94 -1.76
CA THR A 13 -9.08 -0.42 -0.49
C THR A 13 -10.13 -0.39 0.63
N TYR A 14 -11.40 -0.18 0.30
CA TYR A 14 -12.41 0.16 1.29
C TYR A 14 -12.78 -1.05 2.17
N GLY A 15 -12.69 -0.85 3.49
CA GLY A 15 -13.32 -1.72 4.48
C GLY A 15 -14.82 -1.47 4.58
N TYR A 16 -15.52 -2.37 5.27
CA TYR A 16 -16.99 -2.38 5.37
C TYR A 16 -17.63 -1.06 5.85
N ARG A 17 -16.96 -0.27 6.70
CA ARG A 17 -17.43 1.06 7.12
C ARG A 17 -17.43 2.09 5.99
N LYS A 18 -16.35 2.14 5.19
CA LYS A 18 -16.27 3.04 4.03
C LYS A 18 -17.21 2.58 2.92
N MET A 19 -17.33 1.27 2.71
CA MET A 19 -18.31 0.68 1.79
C MET A 19 -19.74 1.07 2.15
N GLN A 20 -20.10 1.03 3.44
CA GLN A 20 -21.43 1.44 3.90
C GLN A 20 -21.72 2.93 3.61
N ARG A 21 -20.74 3.81 3.83
CA ARG A 21 -20.88 5.24 3.48
C ARG A 21 -21.01 5.45 1.97
N ALA A 22 -20.20 4.76 1.16
CA ALA A 22 -20.27 4.85 -0.29
C ALA A 22 -21.62 4.33 -0.84
N LEU A 23 -22.13 3.24 -0.26
CA LEU A 23 -23.47 2.72 -0.57
C LEU A 23 -24.56 3.74 -0.21
N ALA A 24 -24.49 4.36 0.97
CA ALA A 24 -25.44 5.40 1.37
C ALA A 24 -25.40 6.62 0.42
N GLN A 25 -24.21 7.06 -0.01
CA GLN A 25 -24.06 8.13 -1.01
C GLN A 25 -24.64 7.76 -2.38
N SER A 26 -24.64 6.47 -2.74
CA SER A 26 -25.29 5.95 -3.96
C SER A 26 -26.80 5.66 -3.78
N GLY A 27 -27.41 6.18 -2.72
CA GLY A 27 -28.84 6.02 -2.41
C GLY A 27 -29.21 4.64 -1.86
N THR A 28 -28.26 3.87 -1.35
CA THR A 28 -28.49 2.52 -0.80
C THR A 28 -28.17 2.49 0.69
N GLU A 29 -29.18 2.73 1.52
CA GLU A 29 -29.03 2.66 2.97
C GLU A 29 -29.03 1.21 3.45
N ILE A 30 -27.88 0.75 3.95
CA ILE A 30 -27.69 -0.60 4.47
C ILE A 30 -26.90 -0.53 5.78
N SER A 31 -27.26 -1.38 6.74
CA SER A 31 -26.54 -1.49 8.01
C SER A 31 -25.10 -1.96 7.81
N VAL A 32 -24.20 -1.45 8.65
CA VAL A 32 -22.77 -1.81 8.64
C VAL A 32 -22.57 -3.34 8.76
N TYR A 33 -23.41 -4.01 9.55
CA TYR A 33 -23.40 -5.46 9.72
C TYR A 33 -23.73 -6.21 8.42
N ARG A 34 -24.75 -5.73 7.69
CA ARG A 34 -25.15 -6.33 6.41
C ARG A 34 -24.10 -6.10 5.33
N VAL A 35 -23.47 -4.93 5.28
CA VAL A 35 -22.31 -4.68 4.39
C VAL A 35 -21.16 -5.63 4.71
N ARG A 36 -20.81 -5.80 5.99
CA ARG A 36 -19.75 -6.73 6.42
C ARG A 36 -20.07 -8.20 6.07
N LYS A 37 -21.35 -8.60 6.16
CA LYS A 37 -21.79 -9.94 5.74
C LYS A 37 -21.64 -10.11 4.23
N MET A 38 -22.16 -9.16 3.44
CA MET A 38 -22.04 -9.18 1.98
C MET A 38 -20.59 -9.22 1.52
N MET A 39 -19.69 -8.41 2.11
CA MET A 39 -18.27 -8.46 1.76
C MET A 39 -17.66 -9.84 2.01
N ARG A 40 -18.02 -10.52 3.11
CA ARG A 40 -17.53 -11.88 3.39
C ARG A 40 -18.09 -12.90 2.39
N GLU A 41 -19.38 -12.83 2.09
CA GLU A 41 -20.05 -13.74 1.15
C GLU A 41 -19.51 -13.60 -0.29
N ASN A 42 -19.11 -12.38 -0.69
CA ASN A 42 -18.56 -12.09 -2.01
C ASN A 42 -17.02 -12.19 -2.06
N GLY A 43 -16.37 -12.70 -1.00
CA GLY A 43 -14.90 -12.83 -0.96
C GLY A 43 -14.14 -11.49 -1.02
N ILE A 44 -14.79 -10.38 -0.66
CA ILE A 44 -14.21 -9.04 -0.68
C ILE A 44 -13.34 -8.85 0.57
N ILE A 45 -12.02 -8.81 0.36
CA ILE A 45 -11.03 -8.60 1.41
C ILE A 45 -10.46 -7.18 1.27
N SER A 46 -10.65 -6.35 2.30
CA SER A 46 -10.06 -5.01 2.32
C SER A 46 -8.57 -5.04 2.61
N SER A 47 -7.81 -4.12 2.01
CA SER A 47 -6.36 -3.93 2.22
C SER A 47 -5.95 -3.47 3.64
N MET A 48 -6.86 -3.48 4.60
CA MET A 48 -6.60 -3.01 5.97
C MET A 48 -6.16 -4.19 6.85
N SER A 49 -5.11 -3.98 7.63
CA SER A 49 -4.66 -4.92 8.66
C SER A 49 -5.74 -5.19 9.69
N ARG A 50 -5.67 -6.37 10.32
CA ARG A 50 -6.57 -6.69 11.44
C ARG A 50 -6.31 -5.73 12.60
N PRO A 51 -7.35 -5.33 13.37
CA PRO A 51 -7.14 -4.57 14.60
C PRO A 51 -6.13 -5.29 15.51
N GLY A 52 -5.13 -4.56 16.00
CA GLY A 52 -4.05 -5.14 16.82
C GLY A 52 -2.89 -5.78 16.04
N CYS A 53 -2.88 -5.73 14.70
CA CYS A 53 -1.79 -6.23 13.87
C CYS A 53 -1.06 -5.08 13.13
N PRO A 54 -0.30 -4.20 13.85
CA PRO A 54 0.44 -3.10 13.21
C PRO A 54 1.60 -3.60 12.33
N TYR A 55 2.06 -4.83 12.58
CA TYR A 55 3.22 -5.43 11.91
C TYR A 55 3.04 -5.59 10.40
N ASP A 56 1.80 -5.80 9.94
CA ASP A 56 1.47 -5.93 8.51
C ASP A 56 1.86 -4.67 7.70
N ASN A 57 1.80 -3.48 8.33
CA ASN A 57 2.14 -2.21 7.70
C ASN A 57 3.57 -1.72 8.02
N THR A 58 4.28 -2.40 8.92
CA THR A 58 5.58 -1.93 9.44
C THR A 58 6.64 -1.76 8.35
N CYS A 59 6.65 -2.61 7.31
CA CYS A 59 7.57 -2.47 6.18
C CYS A 59 7.33 -1.18 5.39
N ALA A 60 6.05 -0.87 5.11
CA ALA A 60 5.68 0.34 4.41
C ALA A 60 5.94 1.58 5.26
N GLU A 61 5.63 1.54 6.55
CA GLU A 61 5.91 2.64 7.49
C GLU A 61 7.40 2.94 7.57
N SER A 62 8.23 1.91 7.70
CA SER A 62 9.69 2.05 7.73
C SER A 62 10.19 2.72 6.44
N PHE A 63 9.70 2.28 5.28
CA PHE A 63 10.01 2.93 4.00
C PHE A 63 9.63 4.41 3.97
N PHE A 64 8.41 4.75 4.41
CA PHE A 64 7.94 6.14 4.42
C PHE A 64 8.72 7.04 5.38
N VAL A 65 9.19 6.50 6.51
CA VAL A 65 10.09 7.22 7.42
C VAL A 65 11.44 7.47 6.74
N THR A 66 12.03 6.45 6.12
CA THR A 66 13.32 6.56 5.44
C THR A 66 13.28 7.57 4.29
N ILE A 67 12.30 7.48 3.38
CA ILE A 67 12.22 8.41 2.24
C ILE A 67 11.99 9.85 2.69
N LYS A 68 11.17 10.06 3.73
CA LYS A 68 10.98 11.40 4.29
C LYS A 68 12.27 11.94 4.88
N LYS A 69 13.02 11.12 5.61
CA LYS A 69 14.28 11.52 6.26
C LYS A 69 15.40 11.80 5.25
N GLU A 70 15.53 10.97 4.23
CA GLU A 70 16.70 10.99 3.32
C GLU A 70 16.46 11.80 2.05
N CYS A 71 15.23 11.79 1.51
CA CYS A 71 14.90 12.49 0.28
C CYS A 71 14.26 13.86 0.53
N ILE A 72 13.35 13.97 1.51
CA ILE A 72 12.49 15.16 1.67
C ILE A 72 13.04 16.12 2.73
N TYR A 73 13.48 15.59 3.86
CA TYR A 73 13.92 16.41 4.99
C TYR A 73 15.16 17.23 4.60
N ARG A 74 15.15 18.52 4.94
CA ARG A 74 16.18 19.52 4.59
C ARG A 74 16.31 19.89 3.10
N ARG A 75 15.40 19.42 2.23
CA ARG A 75 15.25 19.97 0.88
C ARG A 75 14.11 20.98 0.82
N ARG A 76 14.29 22.03 0.02
CA ARG A 76 13.23 22.96 -0.35
C ARG A 76 12.81 22.66 -1.78
N TYR A 77 11.52 22.42 -1.97
CA TYR A 77 10.92 22.19 -3.27
C TYR A 77 10.12 23.42 -3.67
N VAL A 78 10.27 23.86 -4.91
CA VAL A 78 9.51 24.97 -5.47
C VAL A 78 8.28 24.44 -6.20
N THR A 79 8.41 23.29 -6.87
CA THR A 79 7.33 22.71 -7.67
C THR A 79 7.05 21.25 -7.33
N MET A 80 5.86 20.77 -7.72
CA MET A 80 5.49 19.37 -7.54
C MET A 80 6.27 18.46 -8.51
N GLU A 81 6.66 18.97 -9.68
CA GLU A 81 7.49 18.23 -10.64
C GLU A 81 8.87 17.88 -10.05
N GLU A 82 9.48 18.80 -9.30
CA GLU A 82 10.76 18.55 -8.60
C GLU A 82 10.62 17.42 -7.58
N VAL A 83 9.56 17.46 -6.76
CA VAL A 83 9.27 16.40 -5.78
C VAL A 83 9.11 15.06 -6.48
N ARG A 84 8.32 15.00 -7.56
CA ARG A 84 8.10 13.76 -8.32
C ARG A 84 9.39 13.19 -8.89
N ARG A 85 10.24 14.04 -9.47
CA ARG A 85 11.53 13.64 -10.05
C ARG A 85 12.47 13.09 -8.98
N ASP A 86 12.60 13.79 -7.87
CA ASP A 86 13.46 13.39 -6.75
C ASP A 86 12.99 12.08 -6.12
N MET A 87 11.68 11.96 -5.85
CA MET A 87 11.09 10.73 -5.30
C MET A 87 11.30 9.55 -6.24
N PHE A 88 11.08 9.73 -7.55
CA PHE A 88 11.31 8.67 -8.53
C PHE A 88 12.79 8.25 -8.56
N SER A 89 13.69 9.22 -8.64
CA SER A 89 15.14 8.98 -8.65
C SER A 89 15.60 8.27 -7.37
N TYR A 90 15.08 8.70 -6.22
CA TYR A 90 15.37 8.07 -4.93
C TYR A 90 14.89 6.62 -4.91
N VAL A 91 13.65 6.34 -5.30
CA VAL A 91 13.10 4.97 -5.27
C VAL A 91 13.84 4.05 -6.24
N GLU A 92 14.00 4.46 -7.49
CA GLU A 92 14.53 3.60 -8.56
C GLU A 92 16.05 3.46 -8.54
N LEU A 93 16.78 4.55 -8.30
CA LEU A 93 18.24 4.56 -8.44
C LEU A 93 18.96 4.32 -7.11
N PHE A 94 18.36 4.71 -5.99
CA PHE A 94 18.98 4.59 -4.68
C PHE A 94 18.34 3.47 -3.84
N TYR A 95 17.06 3.58 -3.50
CA TYR A 95 16.40 2.65 -2.59
C TYR A 95 16.39 1.22 -3.14
N ASN A 96 15.85 1.00 -4.34
CA ASN A 96 15.75 -0.35 -4.90
C ASN A 96 17.12 -0.96 -5.23
N ARG A 97 18.08 -0.15 -5.69
CA ARG A 97 19.36 -0.65 -6.21
C ARG A 97 20.49 -0.70 -5.17
N LYS A 98 20.57 0.28 -4.27
CA LYS A 98 21.73 0.54 -3.40
C LYS A 98 21.42 0.45 -1.90
N HIS A 99 20.22 0.81 -1.47
CA HIS A 99 19.88 0.84 -0.04
C HIS A 99 19.81 -0.58 0.54
N MET A 100 20.67 -0.87 1.53
CA MET A 100 20.76 -2.19 2.15
C MET A 100 19.73 -2.33 3.27
N HIS A 101 19.05 -3.48 3.34
CA HIS A 101 18.10 -3.79 4.41
C HIS A 101 18.60 -4.94 5.26
N SER A 102 18.70 -4.74 6.58
CA SER A 102 19.07 -5.80 7.53
C SER A 102 18.16 -7.02 7.43
N VAL A 103 16.85 -6.79 7.26
CA VAL A 103 15.82 -7.84 7.06
C VAL A 103 16.08 -8.69 5.80
N LEU A 104 16.74 -8.13 4.78
CA LEU A 104 17.06 -8.82 3.53
C LEU A 104 18.47 -9.46 3.54
N GLY A 105 19.10 -9.58 4.71
CA GLY A 105 20.48 -10.04 4.83
C GLY A 105 21.48 -9.02 4.29
N TYR A 106 21.23 -7.73 4.53
CA TYR A 106 22.02 -6.59 4.02
C TYR A 106 22.09 -6.52 2.48
N LEU A 107 21.10 -7.08 1.79
CA LEU A 107 20.93 -6.92 0.36
C LEU A 107 20.03 -5.72 0.04
N SER A 108 20.24 -5.12 -1.13
CA SER A 108 19.27 -4.18 -1.69
C SER A 108 18.02 -4.93 -2.19
N PRO A 109 16.85 -4.27 -2.26
CA PRO A 109 15.62 -4.91 -2.74
C PRO A 109 15.79 -5.57 -4.12
N PHE A 110 16.54 -4.93 -5.02
CA PHE A 110 16.85 -5.47 -6.34
C PHE A 110 17.76 -6.70 -6.25
N ALA A 111 18.83 -6.65 -5.45
CA ALA A 111 19.74 -7.79 -5.29
C ALA A 111 19.05 -8.99 -4.65
N TYR A 112 18.20 -8.75 -3.65
CA TYR A 112 17.40 -9.77 -2.99
C TYR A 112 16.42 -10.44 -3.97
N ARG A 113 15.67 -9.65 -4.75
CA ARG A 113 14.77 -10.18 -5.79
C ARG A 113 15.52 -11.01 -6.82
N ARG A 114 16.66 -10.52 -7.32
CA ARG A 114 17.48 -11.25 -8.30
C ARG A 114 17.99 -12.58 -7.76
N LYS A 115 18.41 -12.62 -6.48
CA LYS A 115 18.85 -13.85 -5.81
C LYS A 115 17.74 -14.89 -5.70
N ASN A 116 16.51 -14.46 -5.40
CA ASN A 116 15.38 -15.36 -5.20
C ASN A 116 14.63 -15.73 -6.48
N GLN A 117 14.65 -14.88 -7.51
CA GLN A 117 14.08 -15.17 -8.83
C GLN A 117 14.90 -16.20 -9.63
N GLY A 118 16.14 -16.48 -9.21
CA GLY A 118 16.94 -17.59 -9.77
C GLY A 118 16.58 -18.98 -9.24
N GLY A 119 15.57 -19.09 -8.36
CA GLY A 119 15.14 -20.37 -7.75
C GLY A 119 13.76 -20.89 -8.18
N GLU A 120 13.02 -20.15 -9.01
CA GLU A 120 11.69 -20.55 -9.54
C GLU A 120 11.73 -20.98 -11.02
N ALA A 121 12.92 -21.23 -11.55
CA ALA A 121 13.13 -21.83 -12.87
C ALA A 121 13.95 -23.13 -12.75
N ALA A 122 13.38 -24.13 -12.10
CA ALA A 122 13.79 -25.54 -12.17
C ALA A 122 12.57 -26.43 -11.92
#